data_AF-A0A8C9YUJ2-F1
#
_entry.id   AF-A0A8C9YUJ2-F1
#
_cell.length_a   1.000
_cell.length_b   1.000
_cell.length_c   1.000
_cell.angle_alpha   90.00
_cell.angle_beta   90.00
_cell.angle_gamma   90.00
#
_symmetry.space_group_name_H-M   'P 1'
#
loop_
_entity.id
_entity.type
_entity.pdbx_description
1 polymer ?
#
loop_
_entity_poly.entity_id
_entity_poly.type
_entity_poly.pdbx_seq_one_letter_code
_entity_poly.pdbx_strand_id
1 'polypeptide(L)'
;MSESADSRTKTLNFNVGVLGHVDSGKTSLARALSSTASTAAFDKNPQSRERGITLDLGFSSFTVDLPDHLRDSGGQQQYDSLQFTLVDCPGHASLIRTIIGGAQIIDLMMLVVDVVKGVQTQTAECLLIGELTCPRMVVVLNKVDLLPPNKRQSAIEKMTKRLHKTLESTRFKECPVIAVAAKPGGPEAPDTEEPHGVPELIELLKKQTYLPKRDPGGDLLMAVDHCFSIRGQGTVMTGTMLQGSLAINDTVEIPALQVTKKIKSVQMFRKPVSGAMQGDRVGVCVTQFDPKLLERGVVCTPGSLHNLYAAVISVRKIGYFKGSLATRAKFHITMGHETVMARVAFFGLPPVGASEPPSDTTPPPSQPCSLDTPFTFEREYFYQDEYVTGQREASPGPDPEQWALLEFERPVTCPSLCLVIGSKLDTDIHANACRLAFQGRLLHGFEDKGYAETALPRLRIYKTKHKEGQVERVTDDYTVIGRNLFKKETNLQLFVGLKVTLSTGESGVIEGGFGQSGKFRIRVQEGLCPETKQLLTSTSKKKVKGGSKGEPAHEEEPKTHSQPVSIHLHFKRYVFDPHKKMVQS
;
A
#
# COMPACT_ATOMS: atom_id res chain seq x y z
N MET A 1 -56.21 -2.38 -15.46
CA MET A 1 -55.58 -3.60 -14.92
C MET A 1 -54.14 -3.59 -15.40
N SER A 2 -53.24 -3.00 -14.62
CA SER A 2 -51.80 -2.96 -14.89
C SER A 2 -51.18 -4.24 -14.35
N GLU A 3 -50.78 -5.15 -15.24
CA GLU A 3 -50.01 -6.33 -14.88
C GLU A 3 -48.69 -5.89 -14.20
N SER A 4 -48.51 -6.31 -12.95
CA SER A 4 -47.35 -6.01 -12.12
C SER A 4 -46.11 -6.74 -12.67
N ALA A 5 -45.17 -5.98 -13.22
CA ALA A 5 -43.96 -6.48 -13.85
C ALA A 5 -42.81 -6.86 -12.89
N ASP A 6 -43.09 -7.27 -11.64
CA ASP A 6 -42.02 -7.45 -10.63
C ASP A 6 -42.09 -8.74 -9.80
N SER A 7 -42.56 -9.85 -10.38
CA SER A 7 -42.41 -11.20 -9.77
C SER A 7 -41.08 -11.87 -10.17
N ARG A 8 -39.97 -11.12 -10.23
CA ARG A 8 -38.65 -11.69 -10.52
C ARG A 8 -38.02 -12.18 -9.22
N THR A 9 -37.66 -13.47 -9.20
CA THR A 9 -36.86 -14.10 -8.14
C THR A 9 -35.62 -13.25 -7.85
N LYS A 10 -35.58 -12.60 -6.68
CA LYS A 10 -34.46 -11.73 -6.29
C LYS A 10 -33.30 -12.61 -5.85
N THR A 11 -32.17 -12.48 -6.54
CA THR A 11 -30.98 -13.30 -6.29
C THR A 11 -29.91 -12.44 -5.65
N LEU A 12 -29.41 -12.85 -4.48
CA LEU A 12 -28.26 -12.20 -3.85
C LEU A 12 -26.98 -12.72 -4.51
N ASN A 13 -26.17 -11.84 -5.12
CA ASN A 13 -24.86 -12.20 -5.63
C ASN A 13 -23.78 -12.08 -4.53
N PHE A 14 -23.02 -13.15 -4.32
CA PHE A 14 -21.95 -13.24 -3.33
C PHE A 14 -20.65 -13.72 -4.01
N ASN A 15 -19.62 -12.87 -4.00
CA ASN A 15 -18.39 -13.13 -4.73
C ASN A 15 -17.40 -13.91 -3.86
N VAL A 16 -16.98 -15.09 -4.34
CA VAL A 16 -16.04 -15.97 -3.65
C VAL A 16 -14.76 -16.10 -4.47
N GLY A 17 -13.64 -15.67 -3.90
CA GLY A 17 -12.34 -15.76 -4.53
C GLY A 17 -11.72 -17.13 -4.41
N VAL A 18 -11.15 -17.67 -5.48
CA VAL A 18 -10.36 -18.91 -5.45
C VAL A 18 -8.89 -18.53 -5.61
N LEU A 19 -8.16 -18.50 -4.50
CA LEU A 19 -6.75 -18.08 -4.44
C LEU A 19 -5.86 -19.22 -3.96
N GLY A 20 -4.56 -19.17 -4.29
CA GLY A 20 -3.61 -20.22 -3.93
C GLY A 20 -2.49 -20.41 -4.96
N HIS A 21 -1.53 -21.26 -4.61
CA HIS A 21 -0.34 -21.53 -5.42
C HIS A 21 -0.65 -22.10 -6.81
N VAL A 22 0.32 -22.03 -7.73
CA VAL A 22 0.26 -22.71 -9.03
C VAL A 22 -0.02 -24.20 -8.81
N ASP A 23 -0.86 -24.80 -9.64
CA ASP A 23 -1.24 -26.21 -9.57
C ASP A 23 -1.86 -26.69 -8.25
N SER A 24 -2.34 -25.81 -7.36
CA SER A 24 -3.12 -26.24 -6.19
C SER A 24 -4.52 -26.76 -6.56
N GLY A 25 -4.93 -26.60 -7.82
CA GLY A 25 -6.20 -27.07 -8.36
C GLY A 25 -7.36 -26.08 -8.22
N LYS A 26 -7.07 -24.77 -8.21
CA LYS A 26 -8.08 -23.68 -8.16
C LYS A 26 -9.14 -23.81 -9.25
N THR A 27 -8.73 -23.90 -10.52
CA THR A 27 -9.64 -23.99 -11.66
C THR A 27 -10.43 -25.30 -11.67
N SER A 28 -9.81 -26.42 -11.27
CA SER A 28 -10.50 -27.70 -11.10
C SER A 28 -11.58 -27.62 -10.01
N LEU A 29 -11.27 -26.96 -8.88
CA LEU A 29 -12.24 -26.74 -7.80
C LEU A 29 -13.37 -25.82 -8.24
N ALA A 30 -13.05 -24.72 -8.93
CA ALA A 30 -14.06 -23.82 -9.47
C ALA A 30 -14.98 -24.57 -10.45
N ARG A 31 -14.42 -25.43 -11.32
CA ARG A 31 -15.21 -26.26 -12.24
C ARG A 31 -16.11 -27.26 -11.50
N ALA A 32 -15.60 -27.92 -10.47
CA ALA A 32 -16.37 -28.87 -9.67
C ALA A 32 -17.53 -28.22 -8.90
N LEU A 33 -17.40 -26.95 -8.51
CA LEU A 33 -18.45 -26.19 -7.83
C LEU A 33 -19.49 -25.55 -8.77
N SER A 34 -19.12 -25.27 -10.02
CA SER A 34 -19.91 -24.38 -10.88
C SER A 34 -21.00 -25.11 -11.65
N SER A 35 -22.18 -24.51 -11.73
CA SER A 35 -23.24 -24.92 -12.67
C SER A 35 -23.25 -24.08 -13.95
N THR A 36 -22.77 -22.83 -13.89
CA THR A 36 -22.76 -21.87 -15.00
C THR A 36 -21.38 -21.23 -15.17
N ALA A 37 -20.93 -21.10 -16.42
CA ALA A 37 -19.64 -20.49 -16.76
C ALA A 37 -19.84 -19.11 -17.44
N SER A 38 -19.07 -18.10 -17.03
CA SER A 38 -19.04 -16.76 -17.66
C SER A 38 -17.80 -16.60 -18.56
N THR A 39 -17.38 -15.35 -18.82
CA THR A 39 -16.19 -14.99 -19.62
C THR A 39 -14.89 -15.52 -19.00
N ALA A 40 -13.98 -16.01 -19.84
CA ALA A 40 -12.65 -16.55 -19.48
C ALA A 40 -12.61 -17.70 -18.46
N ALA A 41 -13.77 -18.19 -18.00
CA ALA A 41 -13.87 -19.30 -17.06
C ALA A 41 -13.17 -20.57 -17.59
N PHE A 42 -12.59 -21.34 -16.67
CA PHE A 42 -12.06 -22.67 -16.95
C PHE A 42 -10.96 -22.70 -18.02
N ASP A 43 -10.13 -21.66 -18.05
CA ASP A 43 -9.02 -21.51 -18.99
C ASP A 43 -9.46 -21.62 -20.47
N LYS A 44 -10.64 -21.10 -20.83
CA LYS A 44 -11.14 -21.15 -22.22
C LYS A 44 -10.26 -20.40 -23.24
N ASN A 45 -9.49 -19.42 -22.79
CA ASN A 45 -8.60 -18.64 -23.65
C ASN A 45 -7.50 -19.57 -24.24
N PRO A 46 -7.29 -19.60 -25.58
CA PRO A 46 -6.24 -20.42 -26.19
C PRO A 46 -4.85 -20.26 -25.54
N GLN A 47 -4.49 -19.04 -25.15
CA GLN A 47 -3.20 -18.78 -24.49
C GLN A 47 -3.09 -19.41 -23.11
N SER A 48 -4.19 -19.48 -22.34
CA SER A 48 -4.22 -20.16 -21.05
C SER A 48 -4.11 -21.67 -21.21
N ARG A 49 -4.75 -22.24 -22.25
CA ARG A 49 -4.65 -23.67 -22.57
C ARG A 49 -3.25 -24.07 -23.02
N GLU A 50 -2.62 -23.29 -23.88
CA GLU A 50 -1.26 -23.55 -24.37
C GLU A 50 -0.23 -23.51 -23.25
N ARG A 51 -0.40 -22.58 -22.29
CA ARG A 51 0.51 -22.45 -21.15
C ARG A 51 0.16 -23.34 -19.96
N GLY A 52 -1.02 -23.97 -19.98
CA GLY A 52 -1.53 -24.78 -18.87
C GLY A 52 -1.76 -24.00 -17.58
N ILE A 53 -1.93 -22.67 -17.65
CA ILE A 53 -2.11 -21.80 -16.47
C ILE A 53 -3.21 -20.76 -16.71
N THR A 54 -3.95 -20.43 -15.66
CA THR A 54 -4.89 -19.31 -15.63
C THR A 54 -4.13 -18.00 -15.75
N LEU A 55 -4.46 -17.20 -16.77
CA LEU A 55 -3.81 -15.91 -17.07
C LEU A 55 -4.63 -14.70 -16.61
N ASP A 56 -5.95 -14.82 -16.71
CA ASP A 56 -6.94 -13.79 -16.41
C ASP A 56 -7.84 -14.24 -15.26
N LEU A 57 -8.62 -13.32 -14.68
CA LEU A 57 -9.66 -13.71 -13.72
C LEU A 57 -10.73 -14.55 -14.43
N GLY A 58 -10.91 -15.79 -13.99
CA GLY A 58 -11.97 -16.67 -14.47
C GLY A 58 -13.23 -16.46 -13.65
N PHE A 59 -14.39 -16.33 -14.30
CA PHE A 59 -15.65 -16.13 -13.58
C PHE A 59 -16.65 -17.23 -13.87
N SER A 60 -17.11 -17.90 -12.82
CA SER A 60 -18.18 -18.89 -12.90
C SER A 60 -19.16 -18.71 -11.77
N SER A 61 -20.28 -19.41 -11.79
CA SER A 61 -21.28 -19.29 -10.74
C SER A 61 -22.06 -20.57 -10.51
N PHE A 62 -22.62 -20.68 -9.30
CA PHE A 62 -23.67 -21.63 -8.98
C PHE A 62 -24.68 -20.98 -8.04
N THR A 63 -25.91 -21.50 -8.05
CA THR A 63 -27.02 -20.96 -7.26
C THR A 63 -27.46 -22.01 -6.27
N VAL A 64 -27.73 -21.57 -5.05
CA VAL A 64 -28.27 -22.38 -3.96
C VAL A 64 -29.47 -21.66 -3.33
N ASP A 65 -30.25 -22.40 -2.56
CA ASP A 65 -31.31 -21.82 -1.75
C ASP A 65 -30.72 -20.87 -0.70
N LEU A 66 -31.41 -19.75 -0.47
CA LEU A 66 -30.96 -18.75 0.49
C LEU A 66 -30.93 -19.35 1.92
N PRO A 67 -29.79 -19.30 2.63
CA PRO A 67 -29.69 -19.77 4.01
C PRO A 67 -30.61 -19.00 4.97
N ASP A 68 -31.14 -19.69 5.98
CA ASP A 68 -32.12 -19.10 6.93
C ASP A 68 -31.56 -17.90 7.70
N HIS A 69 -30.27 -17.93 8.07
CA HIS A 69 -29.64 -16.80 8.78
C HIS A 69 -29.57 -15.52 7.95
N LEU A 70 -29.65 -15.61 6.60
CA LEU A 70 -29.75 -14.43 5.72
C LEU A 70 -31.19 -13.98 5.50
N ARG A 71 -32.17 -14.88 5.66
CA ARG A 71 -33.60 -14.56 5.60
C ARG A 71 -34.04 -13.71 6.79
N ASP A 72 -33.52 -14.02 7.97
CA ASP A 72 -33.88 -13.36 9.23
C ASP A 72 -33.11 -12.04 9.50
N SER A 73 -32.14 -11.69 8.65
CA SER A 73 -31.21 -10.56 8.86
C SER A 73 -31.84 -9.15 8.75
N GLY A 74 -33.17 -9.00 8.78
CA GLY A 74 -33.86 -7.71 8.97
C GLY A 74 -33.65 -6.63 7.89
N GLY A 75 -33.09 -6.98 6.73
CA GLY A 75 -32.86 -6.04 5.63
C GLY A 75 -34.15 -5.67 4.89
N GLN A 76 -34.24 -4.43 4.39
CA GLN A 76 -35.35 -3.94 3.55
C GLN A 76 -35.53 -4.70 2.22
N GLN A 77 -34.59 -5.58 1.84
CA GLN A 77 -34.64 -6.36 0.60
C GLN A 77 -34.69 -7.87 0.90
N GLN A 78 -35.81 -8.48 0.54
CA GLN A 78 -35.99 -9.93 0.60
C GLN A 78 -35.41 -10.58 -0.67
N TYR A 79 -34.51 -11.54 -0.49
CA TYR A 79 -33.94 -12.36 -1.55
C TYR A 79 -34.56 -13.76 -1.50
N ASP A 80 -34.70 -14.39 -2.66
CA ASP A 80 -35.27 -15.74 -2.80
C ASP A 80 -34.18 -16.81 -2.92
N SER A 81 -33.04 -16.45 -3.53
CA SER A 81 -31.92 -17.37 -3.78
C SER A 81 -30.56 -16.69 -3.61
N LEU A 82 -29.53 -17.51 -3.40
CA LEU A 82 -28.15 -17.08 -3.26
C LEU A 82 -27.33 -17.57 -4.46
N GLN A 83 -26.70 -16.65 -5.18
CA GLN A 83 -25.75 -16.97 -6.24
C GLN A 83 -24.33 -16.74 -5.74
N PHE A 84 -23.52 -17.80 -5.77
CA PHE A 84 -22.08 -17.68 -5.60
C PHE A 84 -21.43 -17.41 -6.94
N THR A 85 -20.74 -16.28 -7.05
CA THR A 85 -19.86 -15.98 -8.19
C THR A 85 -18.43 -16.31 -7.80
N LEU A 86 -17.88 -17.35 -8.41
CA LEU A 86 -16.51 -17.77 -8.21
C LEU A 86 -15.57 -16.90 -9.06
N VAL A 87 -14.61 -16.28 -8.41
CA VAL A 87 -13.53 -15.49 -9.02
C VAL A 87 -12.25 -16.33 -8.96
N ASP A 88 -11.95 -17.07 -10.02
CA ASP A 88 -10.75 -17.89 -10.16
C ASP A 88 -9.54 -16.99 -10.44
N CYS A 89 -8.67 -16.85 -9.44
CA CYS A 89 -7.49 -16.01 -9.52
C CYS A 89 -6.29 -16.80 -10.08
N PRO A 90 -5.44 -16.17 -10.91
CA PRO A 90 -4.24 -16.83 -11.40
C PRO A 90 -3.29 -17.18 -10.26
N GLY A 91 -2.61 -18.33 -10.34
CA GLY A 91 -1.65 -18.76 -9.30
C GLY A 91 -0.20 -18.33 -9.56
N HIS A 92 0.12 -17.91 -10.79
CA HIS A 92 1.49 -17.65 -11.20
C HIS A 92 2.02 -16.34 -10.61
N ALA A 93 3.27 -16.34 -10.14
CA ALA A 93 3.83 -15.20 -9.42
C ALA A 93 3.88 -13.91 -10.26
N SER A 94 4.04 -13.99 -11.58
CA SER A 94 4.00 -12.82 -12.48
C SER A 94 2.62 -12.15 -12.58
N LEU A 95 1.56 -12.81 -12.12
CA LEU A 95 0.17 -12.35 -12.24
C LEU A 95 -0.40 -11.78 -10.93
N ILE A 96 0.46 -11.43 -9.98
CA ILE A 96 0.07 -10.88 -8.68
C ILE A 96 -0.76 -9.59 -8.81
N ARG A 97 -0.54 -8.78 -9.85
CA ARG A 97 -1.36 -7.59 -10.15
C ARG A 97 -2.83 -7.96 -10.37
N THR A 98 -3.07 -9.03 -11.13
CA THR A 98 -4.40 -9.56 -11.39
C THR A 98 -5.02 -10.12 -10.10
N ILE A 99 -4.23 -10.79 -9.25
CA ILE A 99 -4.72 -11.29 -7.95
C ILE A 99 -5.16 -10.14 -7.05
N ILE A 100 -4.38 -9.06 -6.96
CA ILE A 100 -4.72 -7.89 -6.12
C ILE A 100 -6.02 -7.23 -6.60
N GLY A 101 -6.18 -7.04 -7.91
CA GLY A 101 -7.43 -6.49 -8.46
C GLY A 101 -8.63 -7.40 -8.22
N GLY A 102 -8.48 -8.72 -8.40
CA GLY A 102 -9.52 -9.69 -8.10
C GLY A 102 -9.88 -9.73 -6.61
N ALA A 103 -8.90 -9.63 -5.72
CA ALA A 103 -9.12 -9.70 -4.28
C ALA A 103 -9.97 -8.55 -3.72
N GLN A 104 -10.07 -7.42 -4.43
CA GLN A 104 -10.91 -6.28 -4.04
C GLN A 104 -12.40 -6.47 -4.32
N ILE A 105 -12.76 -7.42 -5.19
CA ILE A 105 -14.15 -7.70 -5.56
C ILE A 105 -14.76 -8.88 -4.80
N ILE A 106 -13.99 -9.49 -3.90
CA ILE A 106 -14.33 -10.74 -3.23
C ILE A 106 -14.89 -10.48 -1.82
N ASP A 107 -16.02 -11.11 -1.50
CA ASP A 107 -16.65 -11.04 -0.17
C ASP A 107 -16.12 -12.13 0.78
N LEU A 108 -15.68 -13.27 0.21
CA LEU A 108 -15.12 -14.44 0.92
C LEU A 108 -13.98 -15.06 0.11
N MET A 109 -12.83 -15.27 0.74
CA MET A 109 -11.69 -15.92 0.10
C MET A 109 -11.66 -17.43 0.38
N MET A 110 -11.51 -18.25 -0.65
CA MET A 110 -11.06 -19.63 -0.55
C MET A 110 -9.56 -19.71 -0.82
N LEU A 111 -8.78 -20.13 0.17
CA LEU A 111 -7.36 -20.40 0.03
C LEU A 111 -7.15 -21.90 -0.27
N VAL A 112 -6.90 -22.22 -1.54
CA VAL A 112 -6.70 -23.59 -2.02
C VAL A 112 -5.24 -24.00 -1.82
N VAL A 113 -5.04 -25.02 -1.00
CA VAL A 113 -3.74 -25.56 -0.61
C VAL A 113 -3.65 -27.01 -1.08
N ASP A 114 -2.57 -27.35 -1.77
CA ASP A 114 -2.25 -28.74 -2.09
C ASP A 114 -1.89 -29.47 -0.78
N VAL A 115 -2.66 -30.48 -0.40
CA VAL A 115 -2.49 -31.17 0.89
C VAL A 115 -1.14 -31.86 1.03
N VAL A 116 -0.48 -32.23 -0.07
CA VAL A 116 0.83 -32.88 -0.08
C VAL A 116 1.95 -31.87 0.09
N LYS A 117 1.84 -30.72 -0.60
CA LYS A 117 2.88 -29.68 -0.60
C LYS A 117 2.76 -28.69 0.57
N GLY A 118 1.55 -28.46 1.05
CA GLY A 118 1.26 -27.49 2.11
C GLY A 118 1.41 -26.02 1.67
N VAL A 119 1.80 -25.15 2.60
CA VAL A 119 1.93 -23.71 2.36
C VAL A 119 3.18 -23.42 1.53
N GLN A 120 2.99 -22.77 0.38
CA GLN A 120 4.05 -22.36 -0.54
C GLN A 120 4.14 -20.83 -0.62
N THR A 121 5.15 -20.29 -1.33
CA THR A 121 5.43 -18.85 -1.40
C THR A 121 4.20 -18.01 -1.80
N GLN A 122 3.51 -18.41 -2.88
CA GLN A 122 2.31 -17.74 -3.39
C GLN A 122 1.10 -17.94 -2.47
N THR A 123 1.04 -19.05 -1.72
CA THR A 123 0.00 -19.25 -0.69
C THR A 123 0.14 -18.19 0.40
N ALA A 124 1.37 -17.88 0.82
CA ALA A 124 1.64 -16.83 1.80
C ALA A 124 1.32 -15.42 1.25
N GLU A 125 1.66 -15.13 -0.01
CA GLU A 125 1.27 -13.86 -0.65
C GLU A 125 -0.26 -13.72 -0.77
N CYS A 126 -0.97 -14.79 -1.15
CA CYS A 126 -2.43 -14.81 -1.22
C CYS A 126 -3.07 -14.60 0.16
N LEU A 127 -2.53 -15.24 1.20
CA LEU A 127 -2.99 -15.06 2.57
C LEU A 127 -2.87 -13.59 3.02
N LEU A 128 -1.75 -12.94 2.67
CA LEU A 128 -1.56 -11.52 2.96
C LEU A 128 -2.58 -10.67 2.23
N ILE A 129 -2.77 -10.87 0.92
CA ILE A 129 -3.77 -10.15 0.14
C ILE A 129 -5.17 -10.34 0.74
N GLY A 130 -5.52 -11.58 1.11
CA GLY A 130 -6.77 -11.89 1.79
C GLY A 130 -6.95 -11.14 3.09
N GLU A 131 -5.89 -11.01 3.90
CA GLU A 131 -5.94 -10.27 5.16
C GLU A 131 -6.30 -8.79 4.95
N LEU A 132 -5.81 -8.22 3.84
CA LEU A 132 -6.04 -6.82 3.49
C LEU A 132 -7.43 -6.59 2.88
N THR A 133 -7.92 -7.49 2.04
CA THR A 133 -9.10 -7.23 1.21
C THR A 133 -10.34 -7.98 1.68
N CYS A 134 -10.20 -9.14 2.30
CA CYS A 134 -11.31 -10.05 2.59
C CYS A 134 -11.63 -10.10 4.09
N PRO A 135 -12.93 -10.03 4.47
CA PRO A 135 -13.32 -10.13 5.87
C PRO A 135 -13.34 -11.57 6.39
N ARG A 136 -13.60 -12.56 5.53
CA ARG A 136 -13.66 -13.98 5.89
C ARG A 136 -12.83 -14.81 4.90
N MET A 137 -12.33 -15.95 5.38
CA MET A 137 -11.56 -16.91 4.59
C MET A 137 -11.99 -18.34 4.94
N VAL A 138 -11.95 -19.24 3.96
CA VAL A 138 -12.03 -20.70 4.11
C VAL A 138 -10.78 -21.32 3.52
N VAL A 139 -10.15 -22.27 4.21
CA VAL A 139 -9.01 -23.00 3.66
C VAL A 139 -9.49 -24.32 3.07
N VAL A 140 -9.09 -24.59 1.82
CA VAL A 140 -9.47 -25.81 1.11
C VAL A 140 -8.21 -26.64 0.85
N LEU A 141 -8.09 -27.76 1.56
CA LEU A 141 -7.05 -28.77 1.35
C LEU A 141 -7.44 -29.65 0.16
N ASN A 142 -6.88 -29.36 -1.02
CA ASN A 142 -7.18 -30.09 -2.24
C ASN A 142 -6.20 -31.26 -2.47
N LYS A 143 -6.59 -32.17 -3.39
CA LYS A 143 -5.83 -33.37 -3.80
C LYS A 143 -5.68 -34.44 -2.71
N VAL A 144 -6.72 -34.63 -1.89
CA VAL A 144 -6.73 -35.66 -0.83
C VAL A 144 -6.63 -37.09 -1.37
N ASP A 145 -6.96 -37.30 -2.65
CA ASP A 145 -6.82 -38.56 -3.37
C ASP A 145 -5.37 -39.04 -3.46
N LEU A 146 -4.41 -38.11 -3.57
CA LEU A 146 -2.97 -38.41 -3.62
C LEU A 146 -2.42 -38.97 -2.30
N LEU A 147 -3.17 -38.80 -1.19
CA LEU A 147 -2.77 -39.34 0.10
C LEU A 147 -3.09 -40.84 0.18
N PRO A 148 -2.15 -41.68 0.67
CA PRO A 148 -2.41 -43.10 0.89
C PRO A 148 -3.64 -43.30 1.77
N PRO A 149 -4.62 -44.15 1.40
CA PRO A 149 -5.88 -44.32 2.12
C PRO A 149 -5.67 -44.57 3.63
N ASN A 150 -4.70 -45.42 3.98
CA ASN A 150 -4.40 -45.82 5.36
C ASN A 150 -3.85 -44.69 6.23
N LYS A 151 -3.34 -43.60 5.63
CA LYS A 151 -2.73 -42.46 6.34
C LYS A 151 -3.42 -41.13 6.06
N ARG A 152 -4.45 -41.12 5.20
CA ARG A 152 -5.13 -39.91 4.70
C ARG A 152 -5.63 -39.02 5.82
N GLN A 153 -6.40 -39.58 6.75
CA GLN A 153 -7.00 -38.82 7.86
C GLN A 153 -5.94 -38.20 8.77
N SER A 154 -4.93 -38.97 9.18
CA SER A 154 -3.83 -38.47 10.02
C SER A 154 -3.01 -37.38 9.32
N ALA A 155 -2.80 -37.49 8.01
CA ALA A 155 -2.09 -36.49 7.23
C ALA A 155 -2.89 -35.17 7.13
N ILE A 156 -4.20 -35.26 6.87
CA ILE A 156 -5.11 -34.11 6.85
C ILE A 156 -5.08 -33.40 8.20
N GLU A 157 -5.25 -34.11 9.31
CA GLU A 157 -5.22 -33.51 10.66
C GLU A 157 -3.89 -32.81 10.98
N LYS A 158 -2.76 -33.43 10.61
CA LYS A 158 -1.43 -32.82 10.79
C LYS A 158 -1.29 -31.54 9.96
N MET A 159 -1.79 -31.53 8.73
CA MET A 159 -1.74 -30.36 7.86
C MET A 159 -2.64 -29.24 8.38
N THR A 160 -3.86 -29.57 8.82
CA THR A 160 -4.80 -28.63 9.45
C THR A 160 -4.19 -27.96 10.67
N LYS A 161 -3.55 -28.72 11.57
CA LYS A 161 -2.84 -28.16 12.74
C LYS A 161 -1.71 -27.21 12.34
N ARG A 162 -0.94 -27.53 11.29
CA ARG A 162 0.12 -26.65 10.77
C ARG A 162 -0.45 -25.36 10.18
N LEU A 163 -1.58 -25.43 9.50
CA LEU A 163 -2.27 -24.25 8.96
C LEU A 163 -2.77 -23.34 10.07
N HIS A 164 -3.46 -23.88 11.08
CA HIS A 164 -3.92 -23.05 12.22
C HIS A 164 -2.76 -22.35 12.92
N LYS A 165 -1.62 -23.04 13.12
CA LYS A 165 -0.41 -22.40 13.67
C LYS A 165 0.12 -21.26 12.78
N THR A 166 0.02 -21.40 11.47
CA THR A 166 0.43 -20.33 10.52
C THR A 166 -0.53 -19.14 10.58
N LEU A 167 -1.81 -19.41 10.77
CA LEU A 167 -2.89 -18.41 10.77
C LEU A 167 -3.09 -17.72 12.12
N GLU A 168 -2.51 -18.24 13.20
CA GLU A 168 -2.65 -17.73 14.57
C GLU A 168 -2.33 -16.23 14.70
N SER A 169 -1.32 -15.76 13.96
CA SER A 169 -0.92 -14.35 13.93
C SER A 169 -1.73 -13.45 12.99
N THR A 170 -2.69 -14.01 12.27
CA THR A 170 -3.51 -13.30 11.26
C THR A 170 -4.94 -13.12 11.76
N ARG A 171 -5.71 -12.26 11.07
CA ARG A 171 -7.15 -12.14 11.32
C ARG A 171 -7.96 -13.43 11.10
N PHE A 172 -7.37 -14.45 10.47
CA PHE A 172 -8.04 -15.69 10.09
C PHE A 172 -7.73 -16.88 11.02
N LYS A 173 -7.30 -16.61 12.26
CA LYS A 173 -6.96 -17.65 13.26
C LYS A 173 -7.99 -18.79 13.41
N GLU A 174 -9.28 -18.46 13.29
CA GLU A 174 -10.42 -19.37 13.49
C GLU A 174 -11.08 -19.78 12.16
N CYS A 175 -10.39 -19.62 11.02
CA CYS A 175 -11.00 -19.98 9.74
C CYS A 175 -11.25 -21.50 9.63
N PRO A 176 -12.36 -21.92 9.01
CA PRO A 176 -12.61 -23.33 8.79
C PRO A 176 -11.68 -23.90 7.71
N VAL A 177 -11.29 -25.16 7.91
CA VAL A 177 -10.45 -25.93 6.98
C VAL A 177 -11.24 -27.15 6.53
N ILE A 178 -11.35 -27.36 5.23
CA ILE A 178 -12.05 -28.50 4.64
C ILE A 178 -11.17 -29.23 3.62
N ALA A 179 -11.32 -30.54 3.52
CA ALA A 179 -10.50 -31.39 2.66
C ALA A 179 -11.33 -31.91 1.48
N VAL A 180 -10.82 -31.74 0.26
CA VAL A 180 -11.52 -32.06 -0.99
C VAL A 180 -10.59 -32.69 -2.02
N ALA A 181 -11.15 -33.41 -2.99
CA ALA A 181 -10.47 -33.79 -4.22
C ALA A 181 -11.30 -33.30 -5.40
N ALA A 182 -10.93 -32.15 -5.97
CA ALA A 182 -11.69 -31.52 -7.04
C ALA A 182 -11.63 -32.27 -8.38
N LYS A 183 -10.52 -32.95 -8.65
CA LYS A 183 -10.34 -33.81 -9.83
C LYS A 183 -9.50 -35.03 -9.43
N PRO A 184 -10.11 -36.07 -8.83
CA PRO A 184 -9.43 -37.32 -8.51
C PRO A 184 -8.74 -37.91 -9.75
N GLY A 185 -7.57 -38.52 -9.58
CA GLY A 185 -6.83 -39.17 -10.67
C GLY A 185 -6.09 -38.21 -11.63
N GLY A 186 -6.26 -36.89 -11.46
CA GLY A 186 -5.48 -35.88 -12.18
C GLY A 186 -6.03 -35.49 -13.56
N PRO A 187 -5.24 -34.79 -14.40
CA PRO A 187 -5.73 -34.23 -15.66
C PRO A 187 -6.12 -35.29 -16.70
N GLU A 188 -5.46 -36.45 -16.70
CA GLU A 188 -5.68 -37.58 -17.62
C GLU A 188 -6.81 -38.53 -17.18
N ALA A 189 -7.30 -38.40 -15.95
CA ALA A 189 -8.42 -39.20 -15.48
C ALA A 189 -9.71 -38.86 -16.25
N PRO A 190 -10.53 -39.87 -16.56
CA PRO A 190 -11.83 -39.65 -17.21
C PRO A 190 -12.73 -38.80 -16.31
N ASP A 191 -13.54 -37.94 -16.91
CA ASP A 191 -14.48 -37.04 -16.20
C ASP A 191 -15.59 -37.80 -15.43
N THR A 192 -15.54 -39.14 -15.41
CA THR A 192 -16.45 -40.02 -14.67
C THR A 192 -16.12 -40.15 -13.18
N GLU A 193 -14.89 -39.83 -12.76
CA GLU A 193 -14.56 -39.84 -11.33
C GLU A 193 -15.15 -38.60 -10.63
N GLU A 194 -16.06 -38.85 -9.69
CA GLU A 194 -16.78 -37.78 -9.00
C GLU A 194 -15.87 -37.03 -8.00
N PRO A 195 -15.94 -35.69 -7.94
CA PRO A 195 -15.23 -34.91 -6.94
C PRO A 195 -15.64 -35.28 -5.51
N HIS A 196 -14.66 -35.44 -4.62
CA HIS A 196 -14.91 -35.76 -3.21
C HIS A 196 -14.96 -34.48 -2.34
N GLY A 197 -15.91 -34.41 -1.40
CA GLY A 197 -16.01 -33.34 -0.40
C GLY A 197 -16.62 -32.02 -0.91
N VAL A 198 -17.03 -31.94 -2.17
CA VAL A 198 -17.64 -30.73 -2.76
C VAL A 198 -19.00 -30.38 -2.12
N PRO A 199 -19.92 -31.32 -1.85
CA PRO A 199 -21.18 -30.99 -1.17
C PRO A 199 -20.97 -30.39 0.23
N GLU A 200 -20.02 -30.94 1.01
CA GLU A 200 -19.67 -30.41 2.33
C GLU A 200 -19.07 -29.00 2.24
N LEU A 201 -18.28 -28.73 1.20
CA LEU A 201 -17.75 -27.39 0.92
C LEU A 201 -18.87 -26.39 0.62
N ILE A 202 -19.87 -26.77 -0.18
CA ILE A 202 -21.03 -25.91 -0.47
C ILE A 202 -21.79 -25.56 0.82
N GLU A 203 -22.03 -26.53 1.69
CA GLU A 203 -22.68 -26.30 2.98
C GLU A 203 -21.84 -25.42 3.92
N LEU A 204 -20.52 -25.59 3.92
CA LEU A 204 -19.61 -24.72 4.66
C LEU A 204 -19.64 -23.28 4.12
N LEU A 205 -19.62 -23.10 2.79
CA LEU A 205 -19.71 -21.78 2.16
C LEU A 205 -21.03 -21.10 2.52
N LYS A 206 -22.17 -21.81 2.48
CA LYS A 206 -23.47 -21.31 2.93
C LYS A 206 -23.40 -20.80 4.37
N LYS A 207 -22.84 -21.58 5.30
CA LYS A 207 -22.67 -21.19 6.71
C LYS A 207 -21.76 -19.97 6.90
N GLN A 208 -20.72 -19.83 6.07
CA GLN A 208 -19.77 -18.71 6.13
C GLN A 208 -20.26 -17.46 5.40
N THR A 209 -21.36 -17.54 4.66
CA THR A 209 -21.95 -16.40 3.95
C THR A 209 -22.56 -15.41 4.94
N TYR A 210 -22.46 -14.13 4.62
CA TYR A 210 -23.08 -13.02 5.33
C TYR A 210 -23.68 -12.05 4.30
N LEU A 211 -24.56 -11.14 4.72
CA LEU A 211 -25.07 -10.11 3.83
C LEU A 211 -23.99 -9.00 3.67
N PRO A 212 -23.34 -8.85 2.49
CA PRO A 212 -22.38 -7.79 2.30
C PRO A 212 -23.07 -6.43 2.36
N LYS A 213 -22.42 -5.44 2.99
CA LYS A 213 -22.90 -4.05 2.96
C LYS A 213 -22.63 -3.49 1.56
N ARG A 214 -23.62 -3.57 0.68
CA ARG A 214 -23.60 -2.94 -0.64
C ARG A 214 -24.29 -1.58 -0.54
N ASP A 215 -23.60 -0.50 -0.89
CA ASP A 215 -24.21 0.81 -1.01
C ASP A 215 -24.44 1.11 -2.51
N PRO A 216 -25.70 1.19 -2.96
CA PRO A 216 -26.01 1.57 -4.34
C PRO A 216 -25.82 3.08 -4.60
N GLY A 217 -25.62 3.88 -3.54
CA GLY A 217 -25.40 5.32 -3.61
C GLY A 217 -23.97 5.71 -4.02
N GLY A 218 -23.83 6.98 -4.39
CA GLY A 218 -22.55 7.55 -4.85
C GLY A 218 -22.25 7.28 -6.32
N ASP A 219 -21.03 7.64 -6.73
CA ASP A 219 -20.61 7.52 -8.12
C ASP A 219 -20.41 6.07 -8.54
N LEU A 220 -20.83 5.77 -9.76
CA LEU A 220 -20.58 4.50 -10.43
C LEU A 220 -19.07 4.29 -10.60
N LEU A 221 -18.61 3.11 -10.22
CA LEU A 221 -17.29 2.60 -10.59
C LEU A 221 -17.39 1.11 -10.94
N MET A 222 -17.04 0.76 -12.16
CA MET A 222 -17.03 -0.60 -12.68
C MET A 222 -15.61 -0.93 -13.18
N ALA A 223 -15.02 -2.01 -12.68
CA ALA A 223 -13.77 -2.55 -13.19
C ALA A 223 -14.05 -3.46 -14.38
N VAL A 224 -13.50 -3.13 -15.55
CA VAL A 224 -13.65 -3.89 -16.79
C VAL A 224 -12.48 -4.86 -16.95
N ASP A 225 -12.81 -6.14 -17.10
CA ASP A 225 -11.83 -7.22 -17.29
C ASP A 225 -11.70 -7.63 -18.76
N HIS A 226 -12.80 -7.53 -19.52
CA HIS A 226 -12.84 -7.84 -20.94
C HIS A 226 -13.74 -6.87 -21.70
N CYS A 227 -13.32 -6.55 -22.92
CA CYS A 227 -14.06 -5.75 -23.86
C CYS A 227 -14.06 -6.43 -25.23
N PHE A 228 -15.23 -6.53 -25.87
CA PHE A 228 -15.35 -7.10 -27.20
C PHE A 228 -16.52 -6.46 -27.96
N SER A 229 -16.47 -6.49 -29.29
CA SER A 229 -17.55 -5.93 -30.11
C SER A 229 -18.51 -7.03 -30.58
N ILE A 230 -19.79 -6.69 -30.65
CA ILE A 230 -20.85 -7.52 -31.23
C ILE A 230 -21.39 -6.78 -32.45
N ARG A 231 -21.22 -7.40 -33.63
CA ARG A 231 -21.66 -6.83 -34.92
C ARG A 231 -23.15 -6.47 -34.86
N GLY A 232 -23.46 -5.20 -35.11
CA GLY A 232 -24.84 -4.68 -35.15
C GLY A 232 -25.42 -4.27 -33.80
N GLN A 233 -24.80 -4.62 -32.66
CA GLN A 233 -25.29 -4.21 -31.33
C GLN A 233 -24.44 -3.07 -30.73
N GLY A 234 -23.11 -3.21 -30.82
CA GLY A 234 -22.16 -2.26 -30.26
C GLY A 234 -20.97 -2.95 -29.61
N THR A 235 -20.40 -2.31 -28.58
CA THR A 235 -19.27 -2.85 -27.82
C THR A 235 -19.74 -3.25 -26.43
N VAL A 236 -19.38 -4.46 -26.00
CA VAL A 236 -19.72 -5.03 -24.70
C VAL A 236 -18.50 -5.02 -23.81
N MET A 237 -18.66 -4.46 -22.61
CA MET A 237 -17.67 -4.46 -21.54
C MET A 237 -18.19 -5.37 -20.44
N THR A 238 -17.42 -6.40 -20.08
CA THR A 238 -17.73 -7.26 -18.92
C THR A 238 -16.83 -6.92 -17.76
N GLY A 239 -17.42 -6.79 -16.59
CA GLY A 239 -16.70 -6.33 -15.42
C GLY A 239 -17.51 -6.46 -14.14
N THR A 240 -16.91 -6.02 -13.03
CA THR A 240 -17.52 -6.08 -11.71
C THR A 240 -17.74 -4.67 -11.17
N MET A 241 -18.92 -4.44 -10.60
CA MET A 241 -19.31 -3.19 -9.98
C MET A 241 -18.55 -3.01 -8.65
N LEU A 242 -17.70 -1.99 -8.55
CA LEU A 242 -16.94 -1.68 -7.33
C LEU A 242 -17.68 -0.70 -6.42
N GLN A 243 -18.44 0.24 -6.99
CA GLN A 243 -19.18 1.27 -6.27
C GLN A 243 -20.41 1.72 -7.06
N GLY A 244 -21.43 2.18 -6.34
CA GLY A 244 -22.63 2.79 -6.90
C GLY A 244 -23.53 1.78 -7.62
N SER A 245 -24.31 2.30 -8.56
CA SER A 245 -25.23 1.52 -9.37
C SER A 245 -25.25 2.04 -10.81
N LEU A 246 -25.73 1.18 -11.72
CA LEU A 246 -26.00 1.55 -13.10
C LEU A 246 -27.35 1.02 -13.53
N ALA A 247 -27.98 1.72 -14.45
CA ALA A 247 -29.22 1.34 -15.11
C ALA A 247 -29.11 1.49 -16.62
N ILE A 248 -30.01 0.82 -17.34
CA ILE A 248 -30.16 1.04 -18.78
C ILE A 248 -30.48 2.51 -19.03
N ASN A 249 -29.87 3.09 -20.07
CA ASN A 249 -29.92 4.51 -20.44
C ASN A 249 -29.02 5.46 -19.64
N ASP A 250 -28.31 5.01 -18.62
CA ASP A 250 -27.32 5.86 -17.95
C ASP A 250 -26.16 6.22 -18.88
N THR A 251 -25.52 7.34 -18.59
CA THR A 251 -24.31 7.77 -19.30
C THR A 251 -23.09 7.46 -18.44
N VAL A 252 -22.13 6.76 -19.02
CA VAL A 252 -20.89 6.36 -18.37
C VAL A 252 -19.69 6.93 -19.10
N GLU A 253 -18.64 7.25 -18.36
CA GLU A 253 -17.35 7.65 -18.91
C GLU A 253 -16.39 6.47 -18.96
N ILE A 254 -15.59 6.42 -20.03
CA ILE A 254 -14.47 5.51 -20.17
C ILE A 254 -13.19 6.37 -20.13
N PRO A 255 -12.55 6.55 -18.95
CA PRO A 255 -11.44 7.49 -18.78
C PRO A 255 -10.25 7.20 -19.70
N ALA A 256 -9.96 5.92 -19.97
CA ALA A 256 -8.89 5.51 -20.87
C ALA A 256 -9.05 6.04 -22.31
N LEU A 257 -10.30 6.33 -22.73
CA LEU A 257 -10.64 6.83 -24.05
C LEU A 257 -11.06 8.30 -24.03
N GLN A 258 -11.29 8.88 -22.84
CA GLN A 258 -11.86 10.21 -22.66
C GLN A 258 -13.18 10.40 -23.43
N VAL A 259 -14.02 9.35 -23.46
CA VAL A 259 -15.34 9.39 -24.11
C VAL A 259 -16.44 9.00 -23.14
N THR A 260 -17.60 9.63 -23.31
CA THR A 260 -18.84 9.25 -22.64
C THR A 260 -19.71 8.42 -23.59
N LYS A 261 -20.39 7.41 -23.04
CA LYS A 261 -21.26 6.50 -23.79
C LYS A 261 -22.52 6.22 -23.00
N LYS A 262 -23.64 6.04 -23.70
CA LYS A 262 -24.92 5.65 -23.11
C LYS A 262 -25.05 4.13 -23.05
N ILE A 263 -25.53 3.60 -21.93
CA ILE A 263 -25.80 2.18 -21.74
C ILE A 263 -27.04 1.78 -22.54
N LYS A 264 -26.89 0.83 -23.45
CA LYS A 264 -27.98 0.28 -24.26
C LYS A 264 -28.67 -0.91 -23.60
N SER A 265 -27.88 -1.82 -23.03
CA SER A 265 -28.39 -3.02 -22.36
C SER A 265 -27.40 -3.52 -21.31
N VAL A 266 -27.93 -4.13 -20.27
CA VAL A 266 -27.15 -4.76 -19.20
C VAL A 266 -27.53 -6.24 -19.11
N GLN A 267 -26.54 -7.11 -18.97
CA GLN A 267 -26.74 -8.55 -18.80
C GLN A 267 -25.92 -9.07 -17.62
N MET A 268 -26.49 -10.01 -16.89
CA MET A 268 -25.85 -10.72 -15.78
C MET A 268 -26.03 -12.22 -16.02
N PHE A 269 -24.94 -12.99 -16.09
CA PHE A 269 -24.97 -14.43 -16.38
C PHE A 269 -25.89 -14.85 -17.55
N ARG A 270 -25.78 -14.12 -18.68
CA ARG A 270 -26.59 -14.31 -19.91
C ARG A 270 -28.09 -14.01 -19.77
N LYS A 271 -28.53 -13.43 -18.65
CA LYS A 271 -29.90 -12.94 -18.45
C LYS A 271 -29.92 -11.42 -18.56
N PRO A 272 -30.88 -10.82 -19.29
CA PRO A 272 -31.02 -9.36 -19.34
C PRO A 272 -31.52 -8.83 -17.98
N VAL A 273 -30.92 -7.73 -17.52
CA VAL A 273 -31.28 -7.04 -16.27
C VAL A 273 -31.47 -5.55 -16.53
N SER A 274 -32.32 -4.89 -15.73
CA SER A 274 -32.62 -3.45 -15.86
C SER A 274 -31.52 -2.54 -15.29
N GLY A 275 -30.73 -3.07 -14.36
CA GLY A 275 -29.62 -2.36 -13.72
C GLY A 275 -28.78 -3.32 -12.90
N ALA A 276 -27.77 -2.78 -12.23
CA ALA A 276 -26.83 -3.50 -11.39
C ALA A 276 -26.28 -2.58 -10.30
N MET A 277 -25.83 -3.17 -9.19
CA MET A 277 -25.26 -2.44 -8.07
C MET A 277 -23.90 -2.99 -7.68
N GLN A 278 -23.24 -2.34 -6.72
CA GLN A 278 -21.97 -2.78 -6.14
C GLN A 278 -21.96 -4.30 -5.87
N GLY A 279 -20.89 -4.96 -6.30
CA GLY A 279 -20.66 -6.40 -6.17
C GLY A 279 -21.14 -7.24 -7.35
N ASP A 280 -22.04 -6.73 -8.18
CA ASP A 280 -22.55 -7.47 -9.32
C ASP A 280 -21.53 -7.56 -10.46
N ARG A 281 -21.46 -8.74 -11.08
CA ARG A 281 -20.71 -8.93 -12.32
C ARG A 281 -21.64 -8.77 -13.52
N VAL A 282 -21.39 -7.77 -14.36
CA VAL A 282 -22.26 -7.43 -15.49
C VAL A 282 -21.53 -7.29 -16.81
N GLY A 283 -22.25 -7.59 -17.88
CA GLY A 283 -21.93 -7.20 -19.24
C GLY A 283 -22.75 -5.98 -19.63
N VAL A 284 -22.08 -4.87 -19.91
CA VAL A 284 -22.69 -3.60 -20.31
C VAL A 284 -22.44 -3.37 -21.80
N CYS A 285 -23.50 -3.22 -22.58
CA CYS A 285 -23.42 -2.90 -24.00
C CYS A 285 -23.59 -1.40 -24.23
N VAL A 286 -22.66 -0.81 -24.97
CA VAL A 286 -22.66 0.62 -25.32
C VAL A 286 -22.49 0.80 -26.83
N THR A 287 -22.65 2.04 -27.31
CA THR A 287 -22.37 2.40 -28.70
C THR A 287 -20.93 2.04 -29.08
N GLN A 288 -20.76 1.50 -30.29
CA GLN A 288 -19.51 0.91 -30.78
C GLN A 288 -18.30 1.83 -30.58
N PHE A 289 -17.20 1.22 -30.15
CA PHE A 289 -15.83 1.73 -30.16
C PHE A 289 -14.86 0.55 -30.33
N ASP A 290 -13.59 0.80 -30.64
CA ASP A 290 -12.60 -0.26 -30.82
C ASP A 290 -12.26 -0.92 -29.46
N PRO A 291 -12.55 -2.23 -29.26
CA PRO A 291 -12.25 -2.93 -28.02
C PRO A 291 -10.76 -2.96 -27.67
N LYS A 292 -9.86 -2.86 -28.67
CA LYS A 292 -8.40 -2.87 -28.45
C LYS A 292 -7.91 -1.67 -27.63
N LEU A 293 -8.67 -0.58 -27.60
CA LEU A 293 -8.32 0.60 -26.85
C LEU A 293 -8.65 0.45 -25.35
N LEU A 294 -9.43 -0.57 -24.97
CA LEU A 294 -9.82 -0.85 -23.59
C LEU A 294 -9.84 -2.36 -23.34
N GLU A 295 -8.67 -2.98 -23.19
CA GLU A 295 -8.60 -4.40 -22.82
C GLU A 295 -9.00 -4.62 -21.35
N ARG A 296 -8.47 -3.79 -20.46
CA ARG A 296 -8.81 -3.69 -19.03
C ARG A 296 -8.81 -2.23 -18.61
N GLY A 297 -9.65 -1.87 -17.65
CA GLY A 297 -9.70 -0.51 -17.15
C GLY A 297 -10.89 -0.27 -16.23
N VAL A 298 -11.27 1.00 -16.10
CA VAL A 298 -12.41 1.42 -15.30
C VAL A 298 -13.45 2.12 -16.18
N VAL A 299 -14.70 2.01 -15.76
CA VAL A 299 -15.85 2.75 -16.30
C VAL A 299 -16.52 3.41 -15.10
N CYS A 300 -16.84 4.70 -15.21
CA CYS A 300 -17.34 5.45 -14.06
C CYS A 300 -18.43 6.45 -14.42
N THR A 301 -19.03 7.08 -13.41
CA THR A 301 -19.81 8.31 -13.60
C THR A 301 -18.93 9.35 -14.30
N PRO A 302 -19.45 10.09 -15.30
CA PRO A 302 -18.68 11.15 -15.94
C PRO A 302 -18.17 12.20 -14.96
N GLY A 303 -16.87 12.48 -15.00
CA GLY A 303 -16.19 13.46 -14.16
C GLY A 303 -15.96 13.06 -12.70
N SER A 304 -16.30 11.83 -12.28
CA SER A 304 -16.13 11.40 -10.89
C SER A 304 -14.72 10.91 -10.56
N LEU A 305 -13.96 10.47 -11.57
CA LEU A 305 -12.59 10.01 -11.40
C LEU A 305 -11.60 11.05 -11.94
N HIS A 306 -10.58 11.34 -11.13
CA HIS A 306 -9.51 12.26 -11.51
C HIS A 306 -8.18 11.52 -11.69
N ASN A 307 -7.35 12.05 -12.57
CA ASN A 307 -6.00 11.56 -12.79
C ASN A 307 -5.07 12.10 -11.69
N LEU A 308 -4.43 11.22 -10.95
CA LEU A 308 -3.47 11.59 -9.91
C LEU A 308 -2.04 11.45 -10.41
N TYR A 309 -1.23 12.49 -10.23
CA TYR A 309 0.21 12.50 -10.56
C TYR A 309 1.08 12.17 -9.34
N ALA A 310 0.58 12.46 -8.14
CA ALA A 310 1.17 12.08 -6.88
C ALA A 310 0.08 11.81 -5.84
N ALA A 311 0.46 11.17 -4.73
CA ALA A 311 -0.46 10.91 -3.64
C ALA A 311 0.24 10.86 -2.28
N VAL A 312 -0.45 11.31 -1.23
CA VAL A 312 -0.11 11.01 0.16
C VAL A 312 -0.91 9.80 0.61
N ILE A 313 -0.20 8.80 1.16
CA ILE A 313 -0.78 7.56 1.65
C ILE A 313 -0.40 7.31 3.11
N SER A 314 -1.26 6.63 3.87
CA SER A 314 -0.81 5.94 5.08
C SER A 314 0.07 4.75 4.70
N VAL A 315 1.03 4.36 5.53
CA VAL A 315 1.92 3.23 5.24
C VAL A 315 2.05 2.32 6.44
N ARG A 316 1.88 1.02 6.20
CA ARG A 316 2.26 -0.06 7.11
C ARG A 316 3.12 -1.07 6.37
N LYS A 317 4.32 -1.33 6.88
CA LYS A 317 5.22 -2.36 6.34
C LYS A 317 4.58 -3.74 6.47
N ILE A 318 4.73 -4.58 5.45
CA ILE A 318 4.33 -5.98 5.50
C ILE A 318 5.44 -6.77 6.19
N GLY A 319 5.15 -7.42 7.33
CA GLY A 319 6.17 -8.07 8.16
C GLY A 319 6.95 -9.20 7.47
N TYR A 320 6.36 -9.84 6.44
CA TYR A 320 7.01 -10.89 5.66
C TYR A 320 7.98 -10.35 4.59
N PHE A 321 7.96 -9.04 4.33
CA PHE A 321 8.90 -8.39 3.44
C PHE A 321 10.23 -8.15 4.14
N LYS A 322 11.27 -8.86 3.70
CA LYS A 322 12.62 -8.77 4.29
C LYS A 322 13.40 -7.52 3.85
N GLY A 323 12.97 -6.84 2.79
CA GLY A 323 13.67 -5.66 2.29
C GLY A 323 13.51 -4.42 3.16
N SER A 324 14.45 -3.49 3.00
CA SER A 324 14.34 -2.12 3.48
C SER A 324 13.36 -1.30 2.64
N LEU A 325 12.68 -0.35 3.27
CA LEU A 325 11.78 0.60 2.62
C LEU A 325 12.43 1.97 2.59
N ALA A 326 13.39 2.14 1.68
CA ALA A 326 14.16 3.38 1.57
C ALA A 326 13.39 4.47 0.81
N THR A 327 13.51 5.70 1.27
CA THR A 327 13.03 6.87 0.54
C THR A 327 13.79 7.02 -0.78
N ARG A 328 13.08 7.44 -1.83
CA ARG A 328 13.48 7.51 -3.25
C ARG A 328 13.60 6.17 -3.97
N ALA A 329 13.37 5.05 -3.29
CA ALA A 329 13.24 3.77 -3.98
C ALA A 329 11.96 3.76 -4.84
N LYS A 330 12.01 2.99 -5.92
CA LYS A 330 10.87 2.74 -6.80
C LYS A 330 10.15 1.46 -6.40
N PHE A 331 8.83 1.51 -6.42
CA PHE A 331 7.96 0.37 -6.16
C PHE A 331 6.85 0.30 -7.20
N HIS A 332 6.38 -0.92 -7.46
CA HIS A 332 5.13 -1.15 -8.16
C HIS A 332 3.99 -0.87 -7.18
N ILE A 333 3.28 0.24 -7.39
CA ILE A 333 2.13 0.65 -6.60
C ILE A 333 0.87 0.20 -7.31
N THR A 334 0.07 -0.62 -6.62
CA THR A 334 -1.27 -1.01 -7.08
C THR A 334 -2.31 -0.19 -6.33
N MET A 335 -3.16 0.51 -7.07
CA MET A 335 -4.26 1.32 -6.56
C MET A 335 -5.52 0.94 -7.34
N GLY A 336 -6.52 0.38 -6.66
CA GLY A 336 -7.66 -0.22 -7.36
C GLY A 336 -7.21 -1.34 -8.29
N HIS A 337 -7.52 -1.19 -9.59
CA HIS A 337 -7.19 -2.15 -10.65
C HIS A 337 -5.98 -1.74 -11.50
N GLU A 338 -5.36 -0.59 -11.23
CA GLU A 338 -4.17 -0.13 -11.93
C GLU A 338 -2.91 -0.38 -11.11
N THR A 339 -1.83 -0.73 -11.79
CA THR A 339 -0.49 -0.79 -11.18
C THR A 339 0.46 0.11 -11.95
N VAL A 340 1.10 1.03 -11.24
CA VAL A 340 2.09 1.96 -11.80
C VAL A 340 3.38 1.92 -10.99
N MET A 341 4.49 2.29 -11.62
CA MET A 341 5.73 2.55 -10.89
C MET A 341 5.66 3.92 -10.22
N ALA A 342 6.09 3.99 -8.96
CA ALA A 342 6.17 5.25 -8.22
C ALA A 342 7.47 5.33 -7.42
N ARG A 343 7.99 6.55 -7.28
CA ARG A 343 9.03 6.87 -6.29
C ARG A 343 8.35 7.19 -4.96
N VAL A 344 8.90 6.66 -3.87
CA VAL A 344 8.29 6.77 -2.53
C VAL A 344 9.15 7.63 -1.62
N ALA A 345 8.56 8.56 -0.86
CA ALA A 345 9.25 9.29 0.20
C ALA A 345 8.51 9.16 1.53
N PHE A 346 9.17 8.55 2.52
CA PHE A 346 8.60 8.28 3.83
C PHE A 346 8.75 9.45 4.79
N PHE A 347 7.74 9.66 5.63
CA PHE A 347 7.74 10.66 6.68
C PHE A 347 6.80 10.23 7.82
N GLY A 348 7.03 10.76 9.02
CA GLY A 348 6.27 10.41 10.21
C GLY A 348 6.08 11.60 11.14
N LEU A 349 5.55 11.32 12.33
CA LEU A 349 5.46 12.34 13.38
C LEU A 349 6.85 12.74 13.89
N PRO A 350 7.03 13.98 14.37
CA PRO A 350 8.24 14.40 15.05
C PRO A 350 8.61 13.45 16.20
N PRO A 351 9.89 13.06 16.36
CA PRO A 351 10.32 12.26 17.49
C PRO A 351 10.08 13.02 18.81
N VAL A 352 9.43 12.34 19.77
CA VAL A 352 9.23 12.85 21.14
C VAL A 352 10.61 13.03 21.77
N GLY A 353 11.04 14.29 21.94
CA GLY A 353 12.39 14.64 22.37
C GLY A 353 12.92 15.95 21.75
N ALA A 354 12.24 16.50 20.74
CA ALA A 354 12.54 17.83 20.21
C ALA A 354 11.51 18.85 20.73
N SER A 355 11.82 19.45 21.87
CA SER A 355 11.35 20.77 22.32
C SER A 355 9.83 21.02 22.41
N GLU A 356 9.12 20.36 23.32
CA GLU A 356 7.94 20.95 24.00
C GLU A 356 7.87 20.40 25.44
N PRO A 357 7.69 21.25 26.48
CA PRO A 357 7.27 20.75 27.79
C PRO A 357 5.86 20.16 27.66
N PRO A 358 5.50 19.14 28.45
CA PRO A 358 4.20 18.52 28.37
C PRO A 358 3.14 19.55 28.74
N SER A 359 2.35 20.01 27.76
CA SER A 359 1.06 20.61 28.04
C SER A 359 0.16 19.54 28.65
N ASP A 360 -0.63 19.90 29.66
CA ASP A 360 -1.59 19.08 30.43
C ASP A 360 -2.75 18.43 29.62
N THR A 361 -2.53 18.17 28.34
CA THR A 361 -3.39 17.35 27.50
C THR A 361 -2.60 16.14 27.04
N THR A 362 -2.39 15.20 27.98
CA THR A 362 -2.00 13.83 27.64
C THR A 362 -2.99 13.33 26.57
N PRO A 363 -2.54 13.01 25.34
CA PRO A 363 -3.38 12.25 24.43
C PRO A 363 -3.68 10.92 25.12
N PRO A 364 -4.92 10.41 25.06
CA PRO A 364 -5.22 9.09 25.60
C PRO A 364 -4.28 8.04 24.99
N PRO A 365 -4.03 6.92 25.69
CA PRO A 365 -3.10 5.89 25.23
C PRO A 365 -3.39 5.52 23.78
N SER A 366 -2.34 5.59 22.97
CA SER A 366 -2.33 5.41 21.51
C SER A 366 -3.36 4.39 21.06
N GLN A 367 -4.45 4.88 20.48
CA GLN A 367 -5.35 4.03 19.71
C GLN A 367 -4.53 3.30 18.63
N PRO A 368 -4.88 2.07 18.28
CA PRO A 368 -4.20 1.36 17.21
C PRO A 368 -4.21 2.23 15.95
N CYS A 369 -3.02 2.42 15.35
CA CYS A 369 -2.84 3.22 14.13
C CYS A 369 -3.93 2.90 13.11
N SER A 370 -4.88 3.80 12.95
CA SER A 370 -5.93 3.62 11.96
C SER A 370 -5.36 4.05 10.61
N LEU A 371 -5.41 3.16 9.62
CA LEU A 371 -5.00 3.52 8.25
C LEU A 371 -5.90 4.62 7.65
N ASP A 372 -7.00 4.92 8.35
CA ASP A 372 -8.10 5.81 7.97
C ASP A 372 -8.00 7.20 8.63
N THR A 373 -6.98 7.47 9.45
CA THR A 373 -6.82 8.78 10.11
C THR A 373 -6.65 9.86 9.02
N PRO A 374 -7.49 10.90 8.99
CA PRO A 374 -7.42 11.91 7.94
C PRO A 374 -6.10 12.68 8.01
N PHE A 375 -5.48 12.87 6.84
CA PHE A 375 -4.22 13.60 6.71
C PHE A 375 -4.46 15.12 6.85
N THR A 376 -3.62 15.82 7.61
CA THR A 376 -3.75 17.26 7.85
C THR A 376 -2.49 18.00 7.42
N PHE A 377 -2.63 18.97 6.51
CA PHE A 377 -1.51 19.79 6.00
C PHE A 377 -0.94 20.79 7.03
N GLU A 378 -1.68 21.07 8.09
CA GLU A 378 -1.29 22.07 9.11
C GLU A 378 -0.19 21.55 10.06
N ARG A 379 -0.11 20.23 10.22
CA ARG A 379 0.86 19.56 11.09
C ARG A 379 2.25 19.52 10.47
N GLU A 380 3.28 19.60 11.31
CA GLU A 380 4.66 19.36 10.89
C GLU A 380 4.97 17.86 10.88
N TYR A 381 5.72 17.42 9.88
CA TYR A 381 6.12 16.03 9.72
C TYR A 381 7.64 15.90 9.61
N PHE A 382 8.19 14.85 10.19
CA PHE A 382 9.61 14.55 10.13
C PHE A 382 9.91 13.64 8.95
N TYR A 383 10.85 14.07 8.09
CA TYR A 383 11.31 13.26 6.97
C TYR A 383 12.07 12.04 7.46
N GLN A 384 11.84 10.89 6.82
CA GLN A 384 12.56 9.65 7.11
C GLN A 384 13.34 9.17 5.88
N ASP A 385 14.63 8.85 6.03
CA ASP A 385 15.43 8.27 4.93
C ASP A 385 15.03 6.81 4.65
N GLU A 386 14.45 6.12 5.63
CA GLU A 386 13.86 4.78 5.53
C GLU A 386 12.64 4.67 6.46
N TYR A 387 11.66 3.82 6.13
CA TYR A 387 10.56 3.47 7.03
C TYR A 387 11.09 2.94 8.37
N VAL A 388 10.58 3.51 9.46
CA VAL A 388 10.97 3.13 10.82
C VAL A 388 10.07 2.00 11.30
N THR A 389 10.64 0.83 11.56
CA THR A 389 9.93 -0.25 12.26
C THR A 389 9.98 0.00 13.76
N GLY A 390 8.88 -0.21 14.50
CA GLY A 390 8.93 -0.20 15.96
C GLY A 390 9.98 -1.20 16.46
N GLN A 391 10.92 -0.75 17.30
CA GLN A 391 11.91 -1.64 17.90
C GLN A 391 11.18 -2.66 18.78
N ARG A 392 11.07 -3.91 18.31
CA ARG A 392 10.46 -5.03 19.06
C ARG A 392 11.16 -5.36 20.38
N GLU A 393 12.31 -4.77 20.67
CA GLU A 393 13.13 -5.11 21.85
C GLU A 393 12.89 -4.24 23.09
N ALA A 394 12.32 -3.04 22.97
CA ALA A 394 12.22 -2.10 24.10
C ALA A 394 10.80 -1.76 24.57
N SER A 395 9.77 -1.97 23.74
CA SER A 395 8.37 -1.94 24.18
C SER A 395 7.47 -2.57 23.09
N PRO A 396 6.50 -3.44 23.45
CA PRO A 396 5.53 -3.97 22.51
C PRO A 396 4.45 -2.90 22.23
N GLY A 397 4.84 -1.82 21.55
CA GLY A 397 3.93 -0.79 21.06
C GLY A 397 3.53 -1.03 19.60
N PRO A 398 2.38 -0.50 19.13
CA PRO A 398 2.06 -0.46 17.71
C PRO A 398 3.15 0.30 16.92
N ASP A 399 3.40 -0.10 15.67
CA ASP A 399 4.29 0.65 14.77
C ASP A 399 3.89 2.13 14.73
N PRO A 400 4.84 3.08 14.70
CA PRO A 400 4.52 4.50 14.67
C PRO A 400 3.75 4.86 13.39
N GLU A 401 2.78 5.77 13.51
CA GLU A 401 2.04 6.30 12.36
C GLU A 401 3.02 6.94 11.36
N GLN A 402 3.01 6.40 10.15
CA GLN A 402 3.88 6.78 9.06
C GLN A 402 3.08 6.94 7.78
N TRP A 403 3.57 7.85 6.96
CA TRP A 403 3.00 8.17 5.67
C TRP A 403 4.07 8.11 4.60
N ALA A 404 3.62 8.07 3.35
CA ALA A 404 4.50 8.27 2.23
C ALA A 404 3.88 9.18 1.18
N LEU A 405 4.75 9.94 0.54
CA LEU A 405 4.48 10.63 -0.71
C LEU A 405 4.85 9.69 -1.85
N LEU A 406 3.88 9.36 -2.69
CA LEU A 406 4.06 8.63 -3.93
C LEU A 406 4.13 9.63 -5.08
N GLU A 407 5.18 9.53 -5.90
CA GLU A 407 5.31 10.27 -7.15
C GLU A 407 5.23 9.27 -8.30
N PHE A 408 4.13 9.30 -9.07
CA PHE A 408 3.87 8.30 -10.10
C PHE A 408 4.62 8.64 -11.40
N GLU A 409 5.15 7.60 -12.07
CA GLU A 409 5.78 7.79 -13.39
C GLU A 409 4.75 8.07 -14.50
N ARG A 410 3.52 7.58 -14.32
CA ARG A 410 2.36 7.83 -15.17
C ARG A 410 1.17 8.17 -14.28
N PRO A 411 0.23 9.04 -14.71
CA PRO A 411 -0.95 9.32 -13.92
C PRO A 411 -1.78 8.05 -13.69
N VAL A 412 -2.43 7.98 -12.53
CA VAL A 412 -3.29 6.86 -12.12
C VAL A 412 -4.70 7.36 -11.89
N THR A 413 -5.68 6.58 -12.33
CA THR A 413 -7.09 6.86 -12.07
C THR A 413 -7.59 5.94 -10.95
N CYS A 414 -8.00 6.49 -9.82
CA CYS A 414 -8.47 5.70 -8.69
C CYS A 414 -9.50 6.45 -7.83
N PRO A 415 -10.39 5.72 -7.12
CA PRO A 415 -11.32 6.33 -6.20
C PRO A 415 -10.60 6.88 -4.96
N SER A 416 -11.24 7.83 -4.27
CA SER A 416 -10.74 8.35 -2.99
C SER A 416 -10.67 7.24 -1.92
N LEU A 417 -9.75 7.37 -0.96
CA LEU A 417 -9.58 6.43 0.16
C LEU A 417 -9.33 4.96 -0.25
N CYS A 418 -8.91 4.72 -1.50
CA CYS A 418 -8.65 3.38 -1.98
C CYS A 418 -7.49 2.70 -1.25
N LEU A 419 -7.51 1.36 -1.23
CA LEU A 419 -6.37 0.56 -0.78
C LEU A 419 -5.19 0.75 -1.73
N VAL A 420 -4.00 0.87 -1.15
CA VAL A 420 -2.74 1.03 -1.88
C VAL A 420 -1.77 -0.06 -1.44
N ILE A 421 -1.18 -0.77 -2.40
CA ILE A 421 -0.20 -1.83 -2.13
C ILE A 421 1.09 -1.53 -2.88
N GLY A 422 2.19 -1.40 -2.14
CA GLY A 422 3.53 -1.27 -2.70
C GLY A 422 4.23 -2.62 -2.79
N SER A 423 4.84 -2.93 -3.93
CA SER A 423 5.47 -4.22 -4.20
C SER A 423 6.76 -4.10 -5.02
N LYS A 424 7.65 -5.09 -4.90
CA LYS A 424 8.87 -5.23 -5.73
C LYS A 424 8.73 -6.40 -6.69
N LEU A 425 8.03 -6.18 -7.79
CA LEU A 425 7.69 -7.24 -8.76
C LEU A 425 8.84 -7.60 -9.73
N ASP A 426 9.88 -6.77 -9.79
CA ASP A 426 11.10 -7.02 -10.59
C ASP A 426 12.03 -8.07 -9.97
N THR A 427 11.70 -8.56 -8.78
CA THR A 427 12.45 -9.63 -8.11
C THR A 427 12.20 -10.97 -8.79
N ASP A 428 13.16 -11.88 -8.68
CA ASP A 428 13.07 -13.22 -9.28
C ASP A 428 11.75 -13.92 -8.88
N ILE A 429 11.05 -14.45 -9.88
CA ILE A 429 9.76 -15.16 -9.76
C ILE A 429 9.92 -16.41 -8.88
N HIS A 430 11.12 -16.99 -8.85
CA HIS A 430 11.46 -18.16 -8.03
C HIS A 430 12.02 -17.80 -6.64
N ALA A 431 12.12 -16.51 -6.31
CA ALA A 431 12.61 -16.10 -5.00
C ALA A 431 11.64 -16.55 -3.89
N ASN A 432 12.19 -17.20 -2.86
CA ASN A 432 11.46 -17.60 -1.65
C ASN A 432 11.30 -16.43 -0.67
N ALA A 433 10.84 -15.28 -1.16
CA ALA A 433 10.60 -14.09 -0.35
C ALA A 433 9.30 -13.40 -0.78
N CYS A 434 8.59 -12.80 0.18
CA CYS A 434 7.40 -12.01 -0.10
C CYS A 434 7.80 -10.77 -0.93
N ARG A 435 7.04 -10.49 -1.99
CA ARG A 435 7.29 -9.34 -2.87
C ARG A 435 6.43 -8.12 -2.53
N LEU A 436 5.40 -8.31 -1.70
CA LEU A 436 4.54 -7.24 -1.19
C LEU A 436 5.27 -6.54 -0.05
N ALA A 437 5.57 -5.26 -0.22
CA ALA A 437 6.49 -4.51 0.64
C ALA A 437 5.77 -3.74 1.75
N PHE A 438 4.70 -3.04 1.39
CA PHE A 438 3.89 -2.26 2.31
C PHE A 438 2.45 -2.13 1.79
N GLN A 439 1.56 -1.78 2.69
CA GLN A 439 0.16 -1.47 2.39
C GLN A 439 -0.23 -0.12 3.00
N GLY A 440 -1.31 0.47 2.52
CA GLY A 440 -1.73 1.80 2.89
C GLY A 440 -3.10 2.16 2.36
N ARG A 441 -3.59 3.35 2.72
CA ARG A 441 -4.75 3.97 2.09
C ARG A 441 -4.40 5.30 1.48
N LEU A 442 -5.04 5.62 0.36
CA LEU A 442 -4.94 6.93 -0.27
C LEU A 442 -5.60 7.99 0.61
N LEU A 443 -4.81 8.89 1.20
CA LEU A 443 -5.36 9.96 2.05
C LEU A 443 -5.58 11.25 1.26
N HIS A 444 -4.69 11.56 0.31
CA HIS A 444 -4.80 12.73 -0.54
C HIS A 444 -4.16 12.49 -1.90
N GLY A 445 -4.85 12.86 -2.98
CA GLY A 445 -4.34 12.79 -4.35
C GLY A 445 -4.01 14.18 -4.90
N PHE A 446 -2.96 14.29 -5.71
CA PHE A 446 -2.61 15.51 -6.43
C PHE A 446 -2.97 15.37 -7.91
N GLU A 447 -3.95 16.17 -8.35
CA GLU A 447 -4.48 16.14 -9.73
C GLU A 447 -3.71 17.07 -10.69
N ASP A 448 -3.06 18.11 -10.15
CA ASP A 448 -2.26 19.03 -10.95
C ASP A 448 -0.92 18.39 -11.33
N LYS A 449 -0.52 18.51 -12.60
CA LYS A 449 0.80 18.09 -13.07
C LYS A 449 1.92 18.95 -12.46
N GLY A 450 1.61 20.21 -12.13
CA GLY A 450 2.49 21.16 -11.44
C GLY A 450 2.52 21.02 -9.91
N TYR A 451 2.00 19.92 -9.35
CA TYR A 451 1.84 19.72 -7.89
C TYR A 451 3.11 20.01 -7.07
N ALA A 452 4.29 19.82 -7.65
CA ALA A 452 5.57 20.06 -6.99
C ALA A 452 5.76 21.53 -6.53
N GLU A 453 5.20 22.47 -7.29
CA GLU A 453 5.30 23.91 -6.99
C GLU A 453 4.01 24.44 -6.35
N THR A 454 2.86 23.90 -6.74
CA THR A 454 1.55 24.42 -6.31
C THR A 454 1.09 23.83 -4.98
N ALA A 455 1.37 22.55 -4.73
CA ALA A 455 0.78 21.80 -3.61
C ALA A 455 1.81 21.30 -2.59
N LEU A 456 2.97 20.79 -3.01
CA LEU A 456 3.98 20.27 -2.10
C LEU A 456 4.52 21.29 -1.08
N PRO A 457 4.61 22.61 -1.36
CA PRO A 457 5.05 23.57 -0.34
C PRO A 457 4.11 23.67 0.87
N ARG A 458 2.84 23.26 0.73
CA ARG A 458 1.89 23.16 1.85
C ARG A 458 2.22 21.99 2.78
N LEU A 459 2.96 20.99 2.29
CA LEU A 459 3.35 19.81 3.03
C LEU A 459 4.59 20.11 3.88
N ARG A 460 4.38 20.34 5.19
CA ARG A 460 5.41 20.76 6.16
C ARG A 460 6.33 19.62 6.60
N ILE A 461 6.97 18.95 5.65
CA ILE A 461 7.96 17.91 5.92
C ILE A 461 9.35 18.54 6.08
N TYR A 462 9.99 18.32 7.22
CA TYR A 462 11.32 18.86 7.52
C TYR A 462 12.37 17.79 7.81
N LYS A 463 13.63 18.15 7.57
CA LYS A 463 14.82 17.45 8.08
C LYS A 463 15.48 18.30 9.14
N THR A 464 15.83 17.71 10.27
CA THR A 464 16.75 18.35 11.21
C THR A 464 18.16 18.28 10.63
N LYS A 465 18.83 19.42 10.56
CA LYS A 465 20.21 19.55 10.09
C LYS A 465 21.07 20.05 11.23
N HIS A 466 22.20 19.39 11.39
CA HIS A 466 23.28 19.80 12.26
C HIS A 466 24.49 20.14 11.39
N LYS A 467 25.12 21.27 11.69
CA LYS A 467 26.38 21.69 11.09
C LYS A 467 27.34 22.03 12.24
N GLU A 468 28.58 21.60 12.08
CA GLU A 468 29.65 21.91 13.01
C GLU A 468 30.72 22.74 12.31
N GLY A 469 31.23 23.73 13.01
CA GLY A 469 32.32 24.60 12.59
C GLY A 469 33.28 24.85 13.76
N GLN A 470 34.25 25.72 13.54
CA GLN A 470 35.24 26.07 14.56
C GLN A 470 35.38 27.59 14.65
N VAL A 471 35.61 28.06 15.86
CA VAL A 471 36.04 29.44 16.07
C VAL A 471 37.47 29.61 15.56
N GLU A 472 37.68 30.59 14.67
CA GLU A 472 39.01 30.93 14.16
C GLU A 472 39.68 31.99 15.02
N ARG A 473 38.96 33.07 15.33
CA ARG A 473 39.45 34.18 16.15
C ARG A 473 38.31 35.00 16.73
N VAL A 474 38.60 35.70 17.81
CA VAL A 474 37.73 36.71 18.43
C VAL A 474 38.12 38.09 17.89
N THR A 475 37.14 38.93 17.57
CA THR A 475 37.39 40.31 17.12
C THR A 475 37.21 41.29 18.27
N ASP A 476 36.15 41.11 19.05
CA ASP A 476 35.82 41.88 20.24
C ASP A 476 35.09 40.96 21.24
N ASP A 477 34.72 41.48 22.41
CA ASP A 477 34.09 40.72 23.49
C ASP A 477 32.72 40.09 23.13
N TYR A 478 32.13 40.50 22.01
CA TYR A 478 30.81 40.05 21.55
C TYR A 478 30.86 39.38 20.17
N THR A 479 31.98 39.48 19.44
CA THR A 479 32.07 39.09 18.03
C THR A 479 33.14 38.04 17.79
N VAL A 480 32.69 36.91 17.24
CA VAL A 480 33.51 35.75 16.91
C VAL A 480 33.53 35.51 15.42
N ILE A 481 34.70 35.18 14.86
CA ILE A 481 34.84 34.74 13.48
C ILE A 481 34.88 33.21 13.45
N GLY A 482 33.87 32.61 12.84
CA GLY A 482 33.79 31.18 12.61
C GLY A 482 34.32 30.78 11.24
N ARG A 483 34.81 29.53 11.14
CA ARG A 483 35.22 28.87 9.90
C ARG A 483 34.70 27.43 9.85
N ASN A 484 34.79 26.81 8.67
CA ASN A 484 34.47 25.39 8.42
C ASN A 484 33.00 24.95 8.65
N LEU A 485 32.08 25.87 8.96
CA LEU A 485 30.63 25.56 9.07
C LEU A 485 29.95 25.43 7.68
N PHE A 486 30.47 26.16 6.69
CA PHE A 486 29.91 26.27 5.34
C PHE A 486 30.96 26.02 4.27
N LYS A 487 30.56 25.37 3.16
CA LYS A 487 31.41 25.25 1.96
C LYS A 487 31.49 26.60 1.26
N LYS A 488 32.57 26.87 0.52
CA LYS A 488 32.78 28.16 -0.18
C LYS A 488 31.62 28.59 -1.09
N GLU A 489 30.91 27.62 -1.68
CA GLU A 489 29.77 27.83 -2.60
C GLU A 489 28.44 28.08 -1.88
N THR A 490 28.41 28.06 -0.54
CA THR A 490 27.16 28.18 0.22
C THR A 490 26.72 29.64 0.29
N ASN A 491 25.46 29.92 -0.06
CA ASN A 491 24.88 31.26 0.14
C ASN A 491 24.65 31.53 1.64
N LEU A 492 25.57 32.29 2.25
CA LEU A 492 25.57 32.64 3.67
C LEU A 492 24.36 33.50 4.08
N GLN A 493 23.76 34.24 3.15
CA GLN A 493 22.62 35.12 3.45
C GLN A 493 21.42 34.34 4.00
N LEU A 494 21.25 33.08 3.60
CA LEU A 494 20.17 32.23 4.08
C LEU A 494 20.32 31.84 5.58
N PHE A 495 21.52 31.97 6.14
CA PHE A 495 21.85 31.58 7.52
C PHE A 495 21.97 32.78 8.46
N VAL A 496 21.88 34.00 7.94
CA VAL A 496 21.92 35.23 8.75
C VAL A 496 20.70 35.25 9.66
N GLY A 497 20.92 35.59 10.93
CA GLY A 497 19.88 35.61 11.97
C GLY A 497 19.67 34.28 12.68
N LEU A 498 20.30 33.18 12.23
CA LEU A 498 20.23 31.90 12.93
C LEU A 498 21.13 31.88 14.17
N LYS A 499 20.59 31.29 15.25
CA LYS A 499 21.28 31.03 16.51
C LYS A 499 22.28 29.88 16.36
N VAL A 500 23.44 30.04 16.97
CA VAL A 500 24.50 29.03 17.06
C VAL A 500 24.92 28.87 18.51
N THR A 501 25.33 27.67 18.88
CA THR A 501 25.81 27.37 20.24
C THR A 501 27.29 27.04 20.16
N LEU A 502 28.09 27.67 21.01
CA LEU A 502 29.51 27.34 21.16
C LEU A 502 29.65 26.11 22.07
N SER A 503 30.73 25.35 21.91
CA SER A 503 31.02 24.19 22.79
C SER A 503 31.18 24.58 24.27
N THR A 504 31.40 25.86 24.54
CA THR A 504 31.47 26.51 25.85
C THR A 504 30.10 26.86 26.44
N GLY A 505 29.00 26.56 25.74
CA GLY A 505 27.61 26.78 26.18
C GLY A 505 27.00 28.12 25.78
N GLU A 506 27.80 29.04 25.23
CA GLU A 506 27.35 30.38 24.83
C GLU A 506 26.51 30.35 23.57
N SER A 507 25.47 31.19 23.51
CA SER A 507 24.61 31.33 22.35
C SER A 507 24.93 32.61 21.57
N GLY A 508 25.12 32.49 20.26
CA GLY A 508 25.35 33.61 19.36
C GLY A 508 24.45 33.59 18.14
N VAL A 509 24.46 34.66 17.35
CA VAL A 509 23.66 34.81 16.12
C VAL A 509 24.59 35.08 14.95
N ILE A 510 24.35 34.42 13.81
CA ILE A 510 25.13 34.65 12.59
C ILE A 510 24.75 36.01 11.98
N GLU A 511 25.71 36.92 11.82
CA GLU A 511 25.46 38.25 11.23
C GLU A 511 25.73 38.29 9.71
N GLY A 512 26.60 37.42 9.19
CA GLY A 512 26.93 37.41 7.77
C GLY A 512 28.32 36.87 7.44
N GLY A 513 28.68 36.92 6.16
CA GLY A 513 29.99 36.48 5.67
C GLY A 513 31.12 37.42 6.06
N PHE A 514 32.33 36.87 6.20
CA PHE A 514 33.54 37.62 6.53
C PHE A 514 34.68 37.36 5.54
N GLY A 515 35.03 38.35 4.72
CA GLY A 515 36.14 38.26 3.77
C GLY A 515 35.92 37.23 2.66
N GLN A 516 37.00 36.64 2.13
CA GLN A 516 36.93 35.58 1.12
C GLN A 516 37.02 34.17 1.74
N SER A 517 36.15 33.30 1.26
CA SER A 517 36.03 31.85 1.55
C SER A 517 35.51 31.45 2.95
N GLY A 518 34.24 31.03 3.02
CA GLY A 518 33.68 30.15 4.06
C GLY A 518 33.66 30.66 5.51
N LYS A 519 34.18 31.85 5.79
CA LYS A 519 34.21 32.49 7.10
C LYS A 519 32.96 33.35 7.32
N PHE A 520 32.54 33.44 8.57
CA PHE A 520 31.32 34.15 8.95
C PHE A 520 31.48 34.79 10.33
N ARG A 521 30.71 35.86 10.57
CA ARG A 521 30.65 36.55 11.86
C ARG A 521 29.50 36.00 12.69
N ILE A 522 29.77 35.82 13.97
CA ILE A 522 28.81 35.44 14.99
C ILE A 522 28.85 36.51 16.07
N ARG A 523 27.68 36.98 16.48
CA ARG A 523 27.52 37.90 17.60
C ARG A 523 26.92 37.18 18.79
N VAL A 524 27.66 37.14 19.89
CA VAL A 524 27.24 36.60 21.19
C VAL A 524 26.63 37.75 21.98
N GLN A 525 25.33 37.70 22.26
CA GLN A 525 24.62 38.83 22.86
C GLN A 525 25.02 39.08 24.32
N GLU A 526 25.30 38.01 25.07
CA GLU A 526 25.67 38.05 26.48
C GLU A 526 27.19 38.26 26.70
N GLY A 527 27.95 38.36 25.61
CA GLY A 527 29.42 38.47 25.63
C GLY A 527 30.10 37.13 25.88
N LEU A 528 31.41 37.08 25.60
CA LEU A 528 32.20 35.87 25.74
C LEU A 528 32.63 35.63 27.20
N CYS A 529 32.43 34.41 27.68
CA CYS A 529 32.90 33.88 28.95
C CYS A 529 34.44 33.97 29.04
N PRO A 530 35.00 34.24 30.24
CA PRO A 530 36.44 34.32 30.44
C PRO A 530 37.19 33.05 30.03
N GLU A 531 36.59 31.88 30.26
CA GLU A 531 37.13 30.56 29.88
C GLU A 531 37.27 30.42 28.36
N THR A 532 36.26 30.86 27.60
CA THR A 532 36.29 30.90 26.13
C THR A 532 37.41 31.81 25.63
N LYS A 533 37.60 32.98 26.26
CA LYS A 533 38.69 33.92 25.91
C LYS A 533 40.08 33.32 26.17
N GLN A 534 40.26 32.56 27.26
CA GLN A 534 41.52 31.89 27.57
C GLN A 534 41.84 30.75 26.59
N LEU A 535 40.83 29.97 26.20
CA LEU A 535 40.98 28.88 25.21
C LEU A 535 41.37 29.40 23.81
N LEU A 536 40.84 30.56 23.41
CA LEU A 536 41.09 31.16 22.10
C LEU A 536 42.40 31.98 22.02
N THR A 537 42.85 32.54 23.14
CA THR A 537 44.15 33.25 23.21
C THR A 537 45.35 32.29 23.27
N SER A 538 45.20 31.13 23.91
CA SER A 538 46.25 30.09 23.97
C SER A 538 46.55 29.43 22.61
N THR A 539 45.53 29.26 21.75
CA THR A 539 45.67 28.71 20.40
C THR A 539 46.32 29.68 19.42
N SER A 540 46.14 30.99 19.61
CA SER A 540 46.68 32.04 18.73
C SER A 540 48.20 32.21 18.85
N LYS A 541 48.79 31.94 20.02
CA LYS A 541 50.24 32.09 20.26
C LYS A 541 51.10 30.96 19.66
N LYS A 542 50.54 29.81 19.30
CA LYS A 542 51.30 28.63 18.80
C LYS A 542 51.75 28.72 17.34
N LYS A 543 51.38 29.76 16.58
CA LYS A 543 51.66 29.85 15.13
C LYS A 543 52.81 30.79 14.73
N VAL A 544 53.51 31.41 15.69
CA VAL A 544 54.60 32.37 15.43
C VAL A 544 55.85 32.02 16.25
N LYS A 545 56.64 31.05 15.78
CA LYS A 545 58.11 30.97 16.01
C LYS A 545 58.69 29.80 15.21
N GLY A 546 59.09 30.07 13.97
CA GLY A 546 60.05 29.24 13.24
C GLY A 546 61.34 30.04 13.12
N GLY A 547 62.39 29.67 13.85
CA GLY A 547 63.71 30.30 13.76
C GLY A 547 64.67 29.96 14.90
N SER A 548 65.71 29.19 14.54
CA SER A 548 67.03 28.92 15.16
C SER A 548 67.20 28.08 16.46
N LYS A 549 67.84 26.92 16.24
CA LYS A 549 68.92 26.17 16.94
C LYS A 549 69.08 26.21 18.49
N GLY A 550 69.19 25.01 19.07
CA GLY A 550 69.99 24.71 20.28
C GLY A 550 69.35 23.74 21.28
N GLU A 551 69.95 22.55 21.41
CA GLU A 551 69.81 21.37 22.30
C GLU A 551 69.27 21.47 23.77
N PRO A 552 68.99 20.29 24.44
CA PRO A 552 67.82 20.07 25.29
C PRO A 552 68.12 19.97 26.81
N ALA A 553 67.08 20.06 27.65
CA ALA A 553 66.73 19.05 28.68
C ALA A 553 65.63 19.52 29.67
N HIS A 554 64.86 18.52 30.10
CA HIS A 554 64.03 18.39 31.30
C HIS A 554 62.53 18.78 31.32
N GLU A 555 61.77 17.72 31.63
CA GLU A 555 60.51 17.59 32.36
C GLU A 555 59.17 17.65 31.59
N GLU A 556 58.57 16.46 31.52
CA GLU A 556 57.24 16.17 31.00
C GLU A 556 56.16 16.68 31.96
N GLU A 557 55.51 17.79 31.60
CA GLU A 557 54.16 18.12 32.07
C GLU A 557 53.11 17.63 31.06
N PRO A 558 51.91 17.23 31.50
CA PRO A 558 50.91 16.63 30.64
C PRO A 558 50.42 17.65 29.61
N LYS A 559 50.59 17.33 28.32
CA LYS A 559 50.02 18.11 27.21
C LYS A 559 48.49 18.11 27.34
N THR A 560 47.93 19.13 27.97
CA THR A 560 46.51 19.47 27.82
C THR A 560 46.31 19.87 26.37
N HIS A 561 45.76 18.93 25.58
CA HIS A 561 45.30 19.19 24.22
C HIS A 561 44.24 20.29 24.29
N SER A 562 44.57 21.55 23.98
CA SER A 562 43.55 22.60 23.87
C SER A 562 42.63 22.27 22.70
N GLN A 563 41.44 21.79 23.00
CA GLN A 563 40.43 21.54 21.99
C GLN A 563 39.98 22.88 21.39
N PRO A 564 39.90 23.00 20.06
CA PRO A 564 39.35 24.21 19.43
C PRO A 564 37.87 24.36 19.83
N VAL A 565 37.42 25.59 20.10
CA VAL A 565 36.02 25.87 20.41
C VAL A 565 35.16 25.55 19.17
N SER A 566 34.26 24.58 19.29
CA SER A 566 33.35 24.17 18.23
C SER A 566 32.12 25.08 18.19
N ILE A 567 31.57 25.25 16.99
CA ILE A 567 30.33 25.99 16.73
C ILE A 567 29.30 24.98 16.25
N HIS A 568 28.17 24.88 16.94
CA HIS A 568 27.07 23.99 16.57
C HIS A 568 25.88 24.81 16.07
N LEU A 569 25.39 24.46 14.87
CA LEU A 569 24.22 25.04 14.26
C LEU A 569 23.18 23.93 14.03
N HIS A 570 22.05 24.02 14.74
CA HIS A 570 20.90 23.13 14.59
C HIS A 570 19.75 23.90 13.93
N PHE A 571 19.13 23.36 12.88
CA PHE A 571 17.97 23.98 12.24
C PHE A 571 17.10 22.95 11.54
N LYS A 572 15.81 23.24 11.44
CA LYS A 572 14.85 22.54 10.59
C LYS A 572 14.98 23.09 9.17
N ARG A 573 15.04 22.19 8.19
CA ARG A 573 14.96 22.54 6.77
C ARG A 573 13.77 21.80 6.15
N TYR A 574 12.82 22.56 5.63
CA TYR A 574 11.69 22.02 4.90
C TYR A 574 12.13 21.44 3.55
N VAL A 575 11.62 20.26 3.22
CA VAL A 575 12.03 19.48 2.05
C VAL A 575 11.46 20.06 0.77
N PHE A 576 10.20 20.51 0.81
CA PHE A 576 9.44 20.99 -0.34
C PHE A 576 9.27 22.51 -0.38
N ASP A 577 9.94 23.25 0.49
CA ASP A 577 9.89 24.71 0.45
C ASP A 577 10.78 25.25 -0.69
N PRO A 578 10.21 25.98 -1.68
CA PRO A 578 10.96 26.54 -2.80
C PRO A 578 12.03 27.54 -2.35
N HIS A 579 11.79 28.27 -1.25
CA HIS A 579 12.72 29.25 -0.71
C HIS A 579 13.78 28.63 0.20
N LYS A 580 13.71 27.30 0.45
CA LYS A 580 14.60 26.56 1.34
C LYS A 580 14.73 27.24 2.71
N LYS A 581 13.62 27.80 3.26
CA LYS A 581 13.65 28.48 4.55
C LYS A 581 14.16 27.52 5.62
N MET A 582 15.01 28.07 6.48
CA MET A 582 15.57 27.37 7.62
C MET A 582 14.93 27.95 8.86
N VAL A 583 14.34 27.09 9.68
CA VAL A 583 13.62 27.47 10.89
C VAL A 583 14.34 26.88 12.08
N GLN A 584 14.48 27.65 13.15
CA GLN A 584 14.99 27.18 14.43
C GLN A 584 13.87 27.24 15.45
N SER A 585 13.84 26.23 16.31
CA SER A 585 13.02 26.20 17.54
C SER A 585 13.57 27.18 18.56
#